data_AF-A0A7C2H1Q0-F1
#
_entry.id   AF-A0A7C2H1Q0-F1
#
_cell.length_a   1.000
_cell.length_b   1.000
_cell.length_c   1.000
_cell.angle_alpha   90.00
_cell.angle_beta   90.00
_cell.angle_gamma   90.00
#
_symmetry.space_group_name_H-M   'P 1'
#
loop_
_entity.id
_entity.type
_entity.pdbx_description
1 polymer ?
#
loop_
_entity_poly.entity_id
_entity_poly.type
_entity_poly.pdbx_seq_one_letter_code
_entity_poly.pdbx_strand_id
1 'polypeptide(L)'
;SVLGRLGDDEEAIIVFQRGPVGDPNHPHDACFFSDKVRMGEQKGYDVVIVANHHAGAGAGAFPDAFLCGGQGSPVLGTAAGLCVGHRFMHEAFGRAPDYTFPYPSPAPNEPAVATLGPRIEAASVFDGWGYARVLDTSTPGSPTEVGQVTIPETTDPDFSVGFGDLTVHEVEVARGDPNEGGSNPDDDKLAYFSWYAGGLRVVDISDPANPVEVGHYIDPAGNNFWGVALAEDRNGNRIVLASDRDFGLFIFRYTGPIP
;
A
#
# COMPACT_ATOMS: atom_id res chain seq x y z
N SER A 1 -14.24 -21.95 -25.89
CA SER A 1 -14.20 -20.82 -24.95
C SER A 1 -15.25 -19.81 -25.36
N VAL A 2 -15.89 -19.10 -24.40
CA VAL A 2 -16.78 -17.95 -24.72
C VAL A 2 -16.01 -16.77 -25.32
N LEU A 3 -14.67 -16.77 -25.18
CA LEU A 3 -13.77 -15.72 -25.68
C LEU A 3 -13.53 -15.77 -27.21
N GLY A 4 -13.91 -16.85 -27.89
CA GLY A 4 -13.57 -17.03 -29.30
C GLY A 4 -12.06 -17.22 -29.53
N ARG A 5 -11.56 -16.80 -30.70
CA ARG A 5 -10.13 -16.76 -31.01
C ARG A 5 -9.56 -15.41 -30.58
N LEU A 6 -8.54 -15.44 -29.73
CA LEU A 6 -7.81 -14.27 -29.30
C LEU A 6 -6.78 -13.84 -30.35
N GLY A 7 -6.46 -12.54 -30.37
CA GLY A 7 -5.33 -11.99 -31.11
C GLY A 7 -3.99 -12.48 -30.55
N ASP A 8 -2.91 -12.24 -31.31
CA ASP A 8 -1.56 -12.68 -30.91
C ASP A 8 -1.01 -11.88 -29.70
N ASP A 9 -1.60 -10.73 -29.40
CA ASP A 9 -1.29 -9.81 -28.30
C ASP A 9 -2.37 -9.80 -27.21
N GLU A 10 -3.32 -10.74 -27.24
CA GLU A 10 -4.47 -10.75 -26.35
C GLU A 10 -4.40 -11.88 -25.33
N GLU A 11 -4.68 -11.53 -24.08
CA GLU A 11 -4.69 -12.45 -22.94
C GLU A 11 -6.11 -12.92 -22.62
N ALA A 12 -6.25 -14.20 -22.28
CA ALA A 12 -7.47 -14.77 -21.76
C ALA A 12 -7.62 -14.41 -20.27
N ILE A 13 -8.62 -13.58 -19.96
CA ILE A 13 -8.92 -13.14 -18.59
C ILE A 13 -10.15 -13.88 -18.05
N ILE A 14 -10.07 -14.38 -16.83
CA ILE A 14 -11.22 -14.86 -16.05
C ILE A 14 -11.41 -14.03 -14.79
N VAL A 15 -12.67 -13.65 -14.51
CA VAL A 15 -13.03 -12.92 -13.29
C VAL A 15 -13.82 -13.85 -12.37
N PHE A 16 -13.39 -13.95 -11.13
CA PHE A 16 -14.11 -14.64 -10.06
C PHE A 16 -14.52 -13.65 -8.98
N GLN A 17 -15.66 -13.89 -8.34
CA GLN A 17 -15.87 -13.36 -7.00
C GLN A 17 -15.02 -14.18 -6.00
N ARG A 18 -14.47 -13.51 -4.98
CA ARG A 18 -13.66 -14.09 -3.90
C ARG A 18 -14.35 -15.26 -3.21
N GLY A 19 -15.68 -15.22 -3.10
CA GLY A 19 -16.47 -16.31 -2.56
C GLY A 19 -17.76 -15.78 -1.95
N PRO A 20 -18.74 -16.67 -1.73
CA PRO A 20 -19.96 -16.30 -1.01
C PRO A 20 -19.67 -16.15 0.49
N VAL A 21 -20.38 -15.23 1.13
CA VAL A 21 -20.44 -15.10 2.59
C VAL A 21 -21.90 -14.86 2.95
N GLY A 22 -22.61 -15.90 3.37
CA GLY A 22 -24.05 -15.80 3.63
C GLY A 22 -24.88 -15.45 2.38
N ASP A 23 -24.43 -15.88 1.20
CA ASP A 23 -25.13 -15.65 -0.07
C ASP A 23 -26.03 -16.86 -0.40
N PRO A 24 -27.38 -16.70 -0.37
CA PRO A 24 -28.31 -17.77 -0.67
C PRO A 24 -28.30 -18.18 -2.15
N ASN A 25 -27.77 -17.35 -3.06
CA ASN A 25 -27.69 -17.65 -4.49
C ASN A 25 -26.47 -18.54 -4.80
N HIS A 26 -25.50 -18.59 -3.89
CA HIS A 26 -24.27 -19.39 -4.00
C HIS A 26 -24.02 -20.16 -2.69
N PRO A 27 -24.83 -21.21 -2.38
CA PRO A 27 -24.84 -21.90 -1.08
C PRO A 27 -23.69 -22.90 -0.91
N HIS A 28 -22.50 -22.58 -1.41
CA HIS A 28 -21.30 -23.39 -1.31
C HIS A 28 -20.23 -22.66 -0.49
N ASP A 29 -19.22 -23.38 -0.02
CA ASP A 29 -18.13 -22.76 0.72
C ASP A 29 -17.28 -21.85 -0.18
N ALA A 30 -16.61 -20.87 0.44
CA ALA A 30 -15.58 -20.09 -0.23
C ALA A 30 -14.30 -20.94 -0.38
N CYS A 31 -13.67 -20.89 -1.56
CA CYS A 31 -12.34 -21.45 -1.79
C CYS A 31 -11.27 -20.38 -1.63
N PHE A 32 -10.01 -20.81 -1.40
CA PHE A 32 -8.90 -19.89 -1.29
C PHE A 32 -8.63 -19.16 -2.61
N PHE A 33 -8.07 -17.96 -2.51
CA PHE A 33 -7.66 -17.18 -3.68
C PHE A 33 -6.71 -17.95 -4.59
N SER A 34 -5.72 -18.60 -4.01
CA SER A 34 -4.74 -19.41 -4.72
C SER A 34 -5.37 -20.63 -5.42
N ASP A 35 -6.48 -21.16 -4.91
CA ASP A 35 -7.26 -22.18 -5.64
C ASP A 35 -7.95 -21.60 -6.87
N LYS A 36 -8.49 -20.38 -6.80
CA LYS A 36 -9.08 -19.71 -7.98
C LYS A 36 -8.04 -19.43 -9.05
N VAL A 37 -6.87 -18.92 -8.65
CA VAL A 37 -5.74 -18.69 -9.56
C VAL A 37 -5.36 -20.02 -10.22
N ARG A 38 -5.13 -21.06 -9.43
CA ARG A 38 -4.81 -22.41 -9.94
C ARG A 38 -5.88 -22.96 -10.88
N MET A 39 -7.15 -22.74 -10.61
CA MET A 39 -8.23 -23.15 -11.52
C MET A 39 -8.21 -22.38 -12.83
N GLY A 40 -7.91 -21.08 -12.81
CA GLY A 40 -7.73 -20.29 -14.04
C GLY A 40 -6.54 -20.79 -14.86
N GLU A 41 -5.39 -21.02 -14.21
CA GLU A 41 -4.19 -21.58 -14.84
C GLU A 41 -4.47 -22.94 -15.49
N GLN A 42 -5.13 -23.86 -14.77
CA GLN A 42 -5.51 -25.18 -15.29
C GLN A 42 -6.49 -25.11 -16.46
N LYS A 43 -7.23 -24.02 -16.60
CA LYS A 43 -8.15 -23.77 -17.71
C LYS A 43 -7.50 -22.99 -18.85
N GLY A 44 -6.22 -22.64 -18.73
CA GLY A 44 -5.45 -21.93 -19.76
C GLY A 44 -5.82 -20.46 -19.87
N TYR A 45 -6.21 -19.83 -18.76
CA TYR A 45 -6.31 -18.38 -18.69
C TYR A 45 -4.94 -17.78 -18.35
N ASP A 46 -4.63 -16.64 -18.97
CA ASP A 46 -3.39 -15.89 -18.77
C ASP A 46 -3.51 -14.95 -17.54
N VAL A 47 -4.74 -14.52 -17.21
CA VAL A 47 -5.02 -13.63 -16.08
C VAL A 47 -6.23 -14.11 -15.29
N VAL A 48 -6.10 -14.10 -13.96
CA VAL A 48 -7.18 -14.39 -13.01
C VAL A 48 -7.42 -13.18 -12.12
N ILE A 49 -8.56 -12.53 -12.32
CA ILE A 49 -9.01 -11.42 -11.48
C ILE A 49 -9.97 -11.95 -10.42
N VAL A 50 -9.73 -11.61 -9.15
CA VAL A 50 -10.60 -11.97 -8.03
C VAL A 50 -11.20 -10.71 -7.42
N ALA A 51 -12.48 -10.47 -7.68
CA ALA A 51 -13.23 -9.35 -7.13
C ALA A 51 -13.73 -9.67 -5.72
N ASN A 52 -13.77 -8.67 -4.84
CA ASN A 52 -14.37 -8.80 -3.52
C ASN A 52 -15.90 -9.06 -3.59
N HIS A 53 -16.54 -9.33 -2.46
CA HIS A 53 -17.99 -9.60 -2.34
C HIS A 53 -18.69 -8.53 -1.48
N HIS A 54 -20.03 -8.52 -1.41
CA HIS A 54 -20.79 -7.43 -0.75
C HIS A 54 -20.36 -7.22 0.70
N ALA A 55 -20.28 -8.30 1.49
CA ALA A 55 -19.81 -8.22 2.87
C ALA A 55 -18.36 -7.73 3.00
N GLY A 56 -17.48 -8.07 2.05
CA GLY A 56 -16.07 -7.67 2.05
C GLY A 56 -15.86 -6.23 1.61
N ALA A 57 -16.82 -5.67 0.85
CA ALA A 57 -16.95 -4.25 0.56
C ALA A 57 -17.68 -3.48 1.67
N GLY A 58 -17.94 -4.09 2.84
CA GLY A 58 -18.66 -3.47 3.94
C GLY A 58 -20.07 -3.01 3.58
N ALA A 59 -20.79 -3.80 2.78
CA ALA A 59 -22.10 -3.43 2.23
C ALA A 59 -22.09 -2.07 1.48
N GLY A 60 -20.98 -1.78 0.80
CA GLY A 60 -20.79 -0.58 -0.01
C GLY A 60 -20.01 0.54 0.69
N ALA A 61 -19.65 0.39 1.97
CA ALA A 61 -18.79 1.36 2.66
C ALA A 61 -17.37 1.42 2.07
N PHE A 62 -16.88 0.30 1.52
CA PHE A 62 -15.53 0.17 0.96
C PHE A 62 -15.58 -0.51 -0.41
N PRO A 63 -16.14 0.15 -1.44
CA PRO A 63 -16.43 -0.46 -2.75
C PRO A 63 -15.17 -0.98 -3.46
N ASP A 64 -14.03 -0.33 -3.22
CA ASP A 64 -12.73 -0.65 -3.82
C ASP A 64 -11.82 -1.46 -2.90
N ALA A 65 -12.23 -1.72 -1.66
CA ALA A 65 -11.43 -2.56 -0.77
C ALA A 65 -11.26 -3.92 -1.41
N PHE A 66 -10.01 -4.29 -1.64
CA PHE A 66 -9.63 -5.59 -2.17
C PHE A 66 -8.94 -6.39 -1.07
N LEU A 67 -9.28 -7.67 -0.97
CA LEU A 67 -8.60 -8.60 -0.09
C LEU A 67 -8.52 -9.96 -0.77
N CYS A 68 -7.30 -10.38 -1.12
CA CYS A 68 -7.05 -11.69 -1.72
C CYS A 68 -7.08 -12.82 -0.69
N GLY A 69 -7.13 -12.53 0.62
CA GLY A 69 -6.82 -13.54 1.65
C GLY A 69 -5.30 -13.76 1.80
N GLY A 70 -4.90 -14.59 2.75
CA GLY A 70 -3.51 -14.64 3.25
C GLY A 70 -2.88 -16.02 3.38
N GLN A 71 -3.17 -16.96 2.47
CA GLN A 71 -2.57 -18.30 2.51
C GLN A 71 -2.03 -18.72 1.15
N GLY A 72 -0.72 -18.99 1.10
CA GLY A 72 -0.02 -19.51 -0.06
C GLY A 72 -0.37 -20.98 -0.31
N SER A 73 -1.27 -21.24 -1.25
CA SER A 73 -1.42 -22.56 -1.89
C SER A 73 -0.54 -22.55 -3.15
N PRO A 74 0.02 -23.69 -3.59
CA PRO A 74 0.85 -23.73 -4.79
C PRO A 74 0.01 -23.38 -6.02
N VAL A 75 0.26 -22.20 -6.59
CA VAL A 75 -0.12 -21.84 -7.96
C VAL A 75 0.88 -22.43 -8.96
N LEU A 76 0.49 -22.59 -10.22
CA LEU A 76 1.35 -23.09 -11.28
C LEU A 76 2.36 -22.02 -11.76
N GLY A 77 2.07 -20.74 -11.52
CA GLY A 77 2.87 -19.60 -11.98
C GLY A 77 2.69 -19.31 -13.47
N THR A 78 1.57 -19.74 -14.07
CA THR A 78 1.31 -19.57 -15.51
C THR A 78 0.28 -18.49 -15.81
N ALA A 79 -0.32 -17.88 -14.78
CA ALA A 79 -1.25 -16.77 -14.93
C ALA A 79 -0.93 -15.65 -13.93
N ALA A 80 -1.18 -14.40 -14.33
CA ALA A 80 -1.18 -13.27 -13.40
C ALA A 80 -2.42 -13.33 -12.50
N GLY A 81 -2.22 -13.20 -11.18
CA GLY A 81 -3.31 -13.14 -10.19
C GLY A 81 -3.51 -11.71 -9.68
N LEU A 82 -4.71 -11.15 -9.87
CA LEU A 82 -5.06 -9.79 -9.48
C LEU A 82 -6.24 -9.78 -8.52
N CYS A 83 -6.27 -8.83 -7.59
CA CYS A 83 -7.44 -8.58 -6.75
C CYS A 83 -7.99 -7.19 -6.97
N VAL A 84 -9.31 -7.11 -6.95
CA VAL A 84 -10.04 -5.86 -7.17
C VAL A 84 -11.18 -5.74 -6.16
N GLY A 85 -11.64 -4.51 -5.95
CA GLY A 85 -12.83 -4.26 -5.14
C GLY A 85 -14.09 -4.88 -5.76
N HIS A 86 -15.18 -4.91 -4.99
CA HIS A 86 -16.45 -5.45 -5.47
C HIS A 86 -17.04 -4.60 -6.60
N ARG A 87 -16.83 -3.27 -6.55
CA ARG A 87 -17.34 -2.32 -7.55
C ARG A 87 -16.93 -2.68 -8.97
N PHE A 88 -15.67 -3.10 -9.15
CA PHE A 88 -15.15 -3.54 -10.45
C PHE A 88 -15.99 -4.66 -11.08
N MET A 89 -16.51 -5.59 -10.27
CA MET A 89 -17.33 -6.71 -10.76
C MET A 89 -18.61 -6.23 -11.47
N HIS A 90 -19.15 -5.07 -11.09
CA HIS A 90 -20.32 -4.51 -11.76
C HIS A 90 -19.91 -3.62 -12.93
N GLU A 91 -18.99 -2.68 -12.70
CA GLU A 91 -18.59 -1.69 -13.71
C GLU A 91 -17.93 -2.34 -14.92
N ALA A 92 -17.05 -3.32 -14.71
CA ALA A 92 -16.40 -4.04 -15.80
C ALA A 92 -17.43 -4.77 -16.68
N PHE A 93 -18.61 -5.11 -16.18
CA PHE A 93 -19.66 -5.79 -16.95
C PHE A 93 -20.84 -4.86 -17.31
N GLY A 94 -20.64 -3.54 -17.22
CA GLY A 94 -21.64 -2.54 -17.60
C GLY A 94 -22.88 -2.53 -16.70
N ARG A 95 -22.73 -2.91 -15.43
CA ARG A 95 -23.82 -2.96 -14.45
C ARG A 95 -23.67 -1.87 -13.40
N ALA A 96 -24.79 -1.37 -12.90
CA ALA A 96 -24.81 -0.47 -11.77
C ALA A 96 -24.33 -1.23 -10.52
N PRO A 97 -23.34 -0.73 -9.75
CA PRO A 97 -22.86 -1.42 -8.56
C PRO A 97 -23.96 -1.65 -7.52
N ASP A 98 -24.09 -2.91 -7.10
CA ASP A 98 -24.96 -3.35 -6.01
C ASP A 98 -24.10 -3.85 -4.85
N TYR A 99 -24.55 -3.59 -3.63
CA TYR A 99 -23.86 -3.99 -2.40
C TYR A 99 -24.83 -4.55 -1.35
N THR A 100 -26.06 -4.90 -1.76
CA THR A 100 -27.13 -5.31 -0.85
C THR A 100 -26.68 -6.50 0.01
N PHE A 101 -26.65 -6.30 1.32
CA PHE A 101 -26.28 -7.32 2.30
C PHE A 101 -27.16 -7.20 3.54
N PRO A 102 -27.86 -8.27 4.00
CA PRO A 102 -27.89 -9.64 3.47
C PRO A 102 -28.37 -9.74 2.01
N TYR A 103 -27.86 -10.72 1.27
CA TYR A 103 -28.13 -10.87 -0.16
C TYR A 103 -29.61 -11.16 -0.45
N PRO A 104 -30.23 -10.52 -1.46
CA PRO A 104 -31.53 -10.90 -1.97
C PRO A 104 -31.44 -12.22 -2.75
N SER A 105 -32.55 -12.94 -2.89
CA SER A 105 -32.66 -14.14 -3.73
C SER A 105 -33.96 -14.08 -4.54
N PRO A 106 -33.91 -13.95 -5.88
CA PRO A 106 -32.71 -13.93 -6.71
C PRO A 106 -31.91 -12.63 -6.55
N ALA A 107 -30.60 -12.74 -6.76
CA ALA A 107 -29.70 -11.60 -6.80
C ALA A 107 -29.94 -10.80 -8.11
N PRO A 108 -30.34 -9.50 -8.03
CA PRO A 108 -30.92 -8.81 -9.18
C PRO A 108 -29.88 -8.26 -10.15
N ASN A 109 -28.66 -7.98 -9.70
CA ASN A 109 -27.73 -7.10 -10.41
C ASN A 109 -26.37 -7.73 -10.69
N GLU A 110 -26.04 -8.88 -10.11
CA GLU A 110 -24.77 -9.56 -10.33
C GLU A 110 -24.63 -10.00 -11.81
N PRO A 111 -23.43 -9.92 -12.40
CA PRO A 111 -23.17 -10.51 -13.71
C PRO A 111 -23.44 -12.02 -13.68
N ALA A 112 -24.18 -12.51 -14.66
CA ALA A 112 -24.40 -13.95 -14.80
C ALA A 112 -23.06 -14.66 -15.08
N VAL A 113 -22.91 -15.89 -14.59
CA VAL A 113 -21.74 -16.72 -14.90
C VAL A 113 -21.59 -16.84 -16.42
N ALA A 114 -20.35 -16.73 -16.90
CA ALA A 114 -19.97 -16.73 -18.32
C ALA A 114 -20.42 -15.50 -19.13
N THR A 115 -20.89 -14.43 -18.49
CA THR A 115 -21.02 -13.12 -19.15
C THR A 115 -19.65 -12.70 -19.68
N LEU A 116 -19.59 -12.31 -20.97
CA LEU A 116 -18.38 -11.79 -21.57
C LEU A 116 -18.20 -10.32 -21.19
N GLY A 117 -17.06 -9.99 -20.60
CA GLY A 117 -16.67 -8.61 -20.30
C GLY A 117 -16.07 -7.88 -21.52
N PRO A 118 -15.78 -6.58 -21.38
CA PRO A 118 -15.05 -5.79 -22.36
C PRO A 118 -13.58 -6.25 -22.43
N ARG A 119 -12.84 -5.71 -23.40
CA ARG A 119 -11.38 -5.73 -23.36
C ARG A 119 -10.91 -4.84 -22.22
N ILE A 120 -9.98 -5.35 -21.41
CA ILE A 120 -9.38 -4.65 -20.28
C ILE A 120 -7.87 -4.66 -20.50
N GLU A 121 -7.25 -3.50 -20.38
CA GLU A 121 -5.80 -3.35 -20.33
C GLU A 121 -5.42 -2.96 -18.90
N ALA A 122 -4.45 -3.66 -18.33
CA ALA A 122 -3.90 -3.36 -17.02
C ALA A 122 -2.38 -3.42 -17.12
N ALA A 123 -1.72 -2.40 -16.58
CA ALA A 123 -0.27 -2.34 -16.49
C ALA A 123 0.12 -1.99 -15.06
N SER A 124 1.19 -2.61 -14.58
CA SER A 124 1.86 -2.12 -13.38
C SER A 124 2.58 -0.82 -13.72
N VAL A 125 2.27 0.25 -13.01
CA VAL A 125 3.07 1.46 -13.02
C VAL A 125 3.93 1.45 -11.77
N PHE A 126 5.20 1.78 -11.91
CA PHE A 126 6.06 2.01 -10.76
C PHE A 126 5.58 3.27 -10.03
N ASP A 127 5.20 3.11 -8.77
CA ASP A 127 4.67 4.20 -7.92
C ASP A 127 5.55 4.44 -6.69
N GLY A 128 6.85 4.11 -6.81
CA GLY A 128 7.81 4.25 -5.71
C GLY A 128 7.63 3.23 -4.59
N TRP A 129 8.67 3.11 -3.75
CA TRP A 129 8.73 2.12 -2.66
C TRP A 129 8.82 2.84 -1.32
N GLY A 130 8.17 2.31 -0.28
CA GLY A 130 8.57 2.62 1.11
C GLY A 130 8.49 4.07 1.58
N TYR A 131 7.71 4.92 0.91
CA TYR A 131 7.44 6.31 1.30
C TYR A 131 6.48 6.40 2.49
N ALA A 132 6.46 7.55 3.17
CA ALA A 132 5.50 7.84 4.22
C ALA A 132 4.33 8.68 3.67
N ARG A 133 3.12 8.42 4.17
CA ARG A 133 1.91 9.18 3.84
C ARG A 133 1.57 10.11 4.99
N VAL A 134 1.22 11.34 4.67
CA VAL A 134 0.72 12.33 5.62
C VAL A 134 -0.79 12.35 5.52
N LEU A 135 -1.47 11.97 6.60
CA LEU A 135 -2.92 11.90 6.66
C LEU A 135 -3.45 13.00 7.58
N ASP A 136 -4.36 13.83 7.07
CA ASP A 136 -5.21 14.67 7.91
C ASP A 136 -6.27 13.80 8.56
N THR A 137 -6.26 13.77 9.89
CA THR A 137 -7.21 13.03 10.73
C THR A 137 -8.16 13.94 11.50
N SER A 138 -8.28 15.22 11.11
CA SER A 138 -9.16 16.22 11.74
C SER A 138 -10.64 15.81 11.72
N THR A 139 -11.04 14.98 10.75
CA THR A 139 -12.37 14.36 10.67
C THR A 139 -12.28 12.89 11.10
N PRO A 140 -12.74 12.53 12.33
CA PRO A 140 -12.72 11.15 12.81
C PRO A 140 -13.46 10.19 11.86
N GLY A 141 -12.84 9.06 11.55
CA GLY A 141 -13.41 8.04 10.67
C GLY A 141 -13.31 8.36 9.17
N SER A 142 -12.76 9.51 8.78
CA SER A 142 -12.55 9.89 7.38
C SER A 142 -11.17 10.56 7.19
N PRO A 143 -10.06 9.83 7.42
CA PRO A 143 -8.73 10.38 7.17
C PRO A 143 -8.55 10.68 5.68
N THR A 144 -7.90 11.80 5.36
CA THR A 144 -7.58 12.18 3.98
C THR A 144 -6.07 12.32 3.82
N GLU A 145 -5.51 11.72 2.79
CA GLU A 145 -4.10 11.93 2.46
C GLU A 145 -3.90 13.36 1.97
N VAL A 146 -3.01 14.11 2.63
CA VAL A 146 -2.69 15.50 2.29
C VAL A 146 -1.31 15.65 1.68
N GLY A 147 -0.41 14.70 1.90
CA GLY A 147 0.94 14.73 1.37
C GLY A 147 1.65 13.38 1.45
N GLN A 148 2.80 13.30 0.81
CA GLN A 148 3.69 12.14 0.84
C GLN A 148 5.12 12.59 1.08
N VAL A 149 5.86 11.84 1.88
CA VAL A 149 7.30 12.03 2.07
C VAL A 149 8.02 10.93 1.32
N THR A 150 8.78 11.31 0.29
CA THR A 150 9.57 10.41 -0.55
C THR A 150 11.03 10.85 -0.55
N ILE A 151 11.94 9.94 -0.89
CA ILE A 151 13.33 10.27 -1.23
C ILE A 151 13.60 9.90 -2.70
N PRO A 152 14.55 10.55 -3.39
CA PRO A 152 14.80 10.29 -4.81
C PRO A 152 14.98 8.79 -5.13
N GLU A 153 15.70 8.07 -4.28
CA GLU A 153 16.02 6.65 -4.42
C GLU A 153 14.76 5.77 -4.37
N THR A 154 13.74 6.16 -3.58
CA THR A 154 12.48 5.40 -3.50
C THR A 154 11.65 5.49 -4.77
N THR A 155 11.90 6.49 -5.62
CA THR A 155 11.15 6.74 -6.84
C THR A 155 11.92 6.37 -8.11
N ASP A 156 13.07 5.71 -7.98
CA ASP A 156 13.93 5.36 -9.09
C ASP A 156 14.10 3.82 -9.18
N PRO A 157 13.62 3.18 -10.27
CA PRO A 157 13.71 1.73 -10.43
C PRO A 157 15.14 1.20 -10.51
N ASP A 158 16.15 2.05 -10.77
CA ASP A 158 17.56 1.63 -10.75
C ASP A 158 18.00 1.23 -9.32
N PHE A 159 17.29 1.67 -8.29
CA PHE A 159 17.54 1.31 -6.89
C PHE A 159 16.71 0.13 -6.40
N SER A 160 15.90 -0.48 -7.27
CA SER A 160 14.99 -1.58 -6.91
C SER A 160 15.71 -2.86 -6.44
N VAL A 161 16.96 -3.08 -6.86
CA VAL A 161 17.71 -4.29 -6.52
C VAL A 161 19.13 -3.94 -6.11
N GLY A 162 19.58 -4.51 -4.99
CA GLY A 162 20.98 -4.45 -4.56
C GLY A 162 21.39 -3.17 -3.83
N PHE A 163 20.51 -2.16 -3.73
CA PHE A 163 20.77 -0.95 -2.94
C PHE A 163 20.56 -1.15 -1.43
N GLY A 164 19.69 -2.09 -1.04
CA GLY A 164 19.27 -2.33 0.34
C GLY A 164 17.78 -2.02 0.53
N ASP A 165 17.31 -2.07 1.77
CA ASP A 165 15.92 -1.76 2.09
C ASP A 165 15.66 -0.25 1.92
N LEU A 166 14.71 0.14 1.08
CA LEU A 166 14.31 1.52 0.80
C LEU A 166 12.92 1.82 1.37
N THR A 167 12.78 1.70 2.68
CA THR A 167 11.53 1.97 3.40
C THR A 167 11.78 2.76 4.67
N VAL A 168 10.78 3.49 5.14
CA VAL A 168 10.82 4.08 6.48
C VAL A 168 10.59 2.99 7.52
N HIS A 169 11.48 2.87 8.51
CA HIS A 169 11.24 2.03 9.69
C HIS A 169 10.59 2.84 10.82
N GLU A 170 11.17 4.00 11.13
CA GLU A 170 10.68 4.89 12.19
C GLU A 170 10.71 6.33 11.72
N VAL A 171 9.69 7.09 12.14
CA VAL A 171 9.64 8.54 12.04
C VAL A 171 9.48 9.11 13.45
N GLU A 172 10.31 10.10 13.75
CA GLU A 172 10.24 10.86 14.99
C GLU A 172 9.95 12.32 14.65
N VAL A 173 8.84 12.83 15.17
CA VAL A 173 8.44 14.23 14.97
C VAL A 173 8.74 14.98 16.24
N ALA A 174 9.29 16.17 16.15
CA ALA A 174 9.43 17.04 17.30
C ALA A 174 8.03 17.45 17.82
N ARG A 175 7.67 17.13 19.08
CA ARG A 175 6.30 17.39 19.60
C ARG A 175 6.27 18.12 20.94
N GLY A 176 7.42 18.60 21.39
CA GLY A 176 7.58 19.15 22.73
C GLY A 176 7.42 18.13 23.87
N ASP A 177 7.58 16.82 23.62
CA ASP A 177 7.50 15.78 24.66
C ASP A 177 8.68 15.92 25.63
N PRO A 178 8.46 16.07 26.95
CA PRO A 178 9.54 16.15 27.95
C PRO A 178 10.54 14.99 27.92
N ASN A 179 10.14 13.81 27.43
CA ASN A 179 11.03 12.64 27.28
C ASN A 179 11.87 12.70 25.99
N GLU A 180 11.49 13.54 25.04
CA GLU A 180 12.14 13.78 23.75
C GLU A 180 12.93 15.11 23.74
N GLY A 181 13.21 15.66 24.93
CA GLY A 181 13.90 16.93 25.08
C GLY A 181 12.99 18.16 25.20
N GLY A 182 11.71 17.97 25.46
CA GLY A 182 10.75 19.04 25.73
C GLY A 182 10.57 20.01 24.56
N SER A 183 9.99 21.17 24.87
CA SER A 183 9.63 22.16 23.86
C SER A 183 10.85 22.76 23.14
N ASN A 184 10.76 22.90 21.83
CA ASN A 184 11.83 23.40 20.97
C ASN A 184 11.26 24.20 19.78
N PRO A 185 12.01 25.13 19.16
CA PRO A 185 11.48 25.95 18.07
C PRO A 185 11.05 25.19 16.80
N ASP A 186 11.52 23.95 16.62
CA ASP A 186 11.19 23.04 15.53
C ASP A 186 10.06 22.05 15.85
N ASP A 187 9.39 22.18 17.01
CA ASP A 187 8.22 21.38 17.35
C ASP A 187 7.10 21.54 16.31
N ASP A 188 6.54 20.40 15.91
CA ASP A 188 5.57 20.18 14.84
C ASP A 188 6.02 20.66 13.45
N LYS A 189 7.31 20.96 13.27
CA LYS A 189 7.87 21.46 12.01
C LYS A 189 8.89 20.54 11.36
N LEU A 190 9.67 19.80 12.14
CA LEU A 190 10.65 18.85 11.61
C LEU A 190 10.27 17.41 11.97
N ALA A 191 10.41 16.54 10.97
CA ALA A 191 10.31 15.10 11.11
C ALA A 191 11.64 14.44 10.72
N TYR A 192 12.08 13.50 11.54
CA TYR A 192 13.32 12.74 11.37
C TYR A 192 12.96 11.30 11.02
N PHE A 193 13.51 10.77 9.94
CA PHE A 193 13.18 9.44 9.43
C PHE A 193 14.41 8.54 9.44
N SER A 194 14.25 7.33 9.95
CA SER A 194 15.19 6.24 9.72
C SER A 194 14.76 5.47 8.48
N TRP A 195 15.57 5.58 7.42
CA TRP A 195 15.23 5.07 6.09
C TRP A 195 16.13 3.92 5.65
N TYR A 196 16.58 3.06 6.57
CA TYR A 196 17.46 1.93 6.27
C TYR A 196 18.67 2.31 5.42
N ALA A 197 18.78 1.80 4.19
CA ALA A 197 19.85 2.13 3.23
C ALA A 197 19.74 3.56 2.70
N GLY A 198 18.52 4.11 2.70
CA GLY A 198 18.24 5.51 2.40
C GLY A 198 18.80 6.49 3.43
N GLY A 199 19.33 6.06 4.58
CA GLY A 199 20.00 6.96 5.52
C GLY A 199 19.07 7.56 6.59
N LEU A 200 19.61 8.50 7.37
CA LEU A 200 18.82 9.38 8.22
C LEU A 200 18.33 10.55 7.36
N ARG A 201 17.02 10.83 7.38
CA ARG A 201 16.43 11.98 6.65
C ARG A 201 15.79 12.96 7.61
N VAL A 202 15.80 14.23 7.25
CA VAL A 202 15.16 15.33 7.97
C VAL A 202 14.27 16.08 7.00
N VAL A 203 13.00 16.22 7.36
CA VAL A 203 11.96 16.77 6.50
C VAL A 203 11.25 17.89 7.23
N ASP A 204 11.14 19.04 6.56
CA ASP A 204 10.25 20.13 6.96
C ASP A 204 8.82 19.74 6.62
N ILE A 205 7.98 19.69 7.65
CA ILE A 205 6.56 19.34 7.62
C ILE A 205 5.67 20.53 8.01
N SER A 206 6.21 21.75 8.05
CA SER A 206 5.46 22.97 8.39
C SER A 206 4.29 23.24 7.44
N ASP A 207 4.41 22.79 6.19
CA ASP A 207 3.28 22.59 5.28
C ASP A 207 3.09 21.08 5.04
N PRO A 208 2.14 20.42 5.76
CA PRO A 208 1.92 18.98 5.64
C PRO A 208 1.50 18.53 4.24
N ALA A 209 1.02 19.45 3.39
CA ALA A 209 0.68 19.14 2.02
C ALA A 209 1.88 19.18 1.06
N ASN A 210 2.98 19.83 1.48
CA ASN A 210 4.20 19.98 0.70
C ASN A 210 5.45 19.74 1.57
N PRO A 211 5.64 18.52 2.11
CA PRO A 211 6.83 18.23 2.90
C PRO A 211 8.11 18.31 2.05
N VAL A 212 9.19 18.84 2.63
CA VAL A 212 10.46 19.07 1.91
C VAL A 212 11.63 18.47 2.69
N GLU A 213 12.46 17.65 2.04
CA GLU A 213 13.72 17.21 2.66
C GLU A 213 14.66 18.42 2.86
N VAL A 214 15.08 18.64 4.10
CA VAL A 214 15.96 19.76 4.51
C VAL A 214 17.30 19.28 5.06
N GLY A 215 17.50 17.98 5.19
CA GLY A 215 18.79 17.39 5.54
C GLY A 215 18.78 15.87 5.43
N HIS A 216 19.96 15.29 5.25
CA HIS A 216 20.15 13.85 5.31
C HIS A 216 21.57 13.49 5.73
N TYR A 217 21.75 12.23 6.10
CA TYR A 217 23.06 11.61 6.27
C TYR A 217 23.05 10.17 5.74
N ILE A 218 24.02 9.88 4.87
CA ILE A 218 24.35 8.54 4.39
C ILE A 218 25.81 8.28 4.75
N ASP A 219 26.09 7.17 5.42
CA ASP A 219 27.47 6.82 5.78
C ASP A 219 28.24 6.35 4.53
N PRO A 220 29.48 6.82 4.29
CA PRO A 220 30.28 6.40 3.13
C PRO A 220 30.55 4.91 3.03
N ALA A 221 30.50 4.16 4.13
CA ALA A 221 30.63 2.71 4.17
C ALA A 221 29.29 1.97 3.97
N GLY A 222 28.20 2.70 3.76
CA GLY A 222 26.83 2.20 3.79
C GLY A 222 26.19 2.36 5.16
N ASN A 223 24.87 2.29 5.24
CA ASN A 223 24.10 2.37 6.49
C ASN A 223 22.84 1.51 6.41
N ASN A 224 22.24 1.30 7.56
CA ASN A 224 21.06 0.49 7.78
C ASN A 224 20.32 1.02 9.03
N PHE A 225 19.93 2.30 8.98
CA PHE A 225 19.25 2.99 10.09
C PHE A 225 17.87 2.39 10.35
N TRP A 226 17.68 1.89 11.57
CA TRP A 226 16.47 1.24 12.04
C TRP A 226 15.62 2.14 12.93
N GLY A 227 16.27 2.90 13.81
CA GLY A 227 15.53 3.74 14.77
C GLY A 227 16.01 5.18 14.77
N VAL A 228 15.11 6.08 15.14
CA VAL A 228 15.37 7.50 15.31
C VAL A 228 14.60 8.01 16.53
N ALA A 229 15.27 8.75 17.40
CA ALA A 229 14.68 9.36 18.58
C ALA A 229 15.27 10.74 18.84
N LEU A 230 14.46 11.63 19.42
CA LEU A 230 14.91 12.94 19.88
C LEU A 230 15.32 12.89 21.35
N ALA A 231 16.34 13.67 21.69
CA ALA A 231 16.81 13.84 23.06
C ALA A 231 17.50 15.21 23.23
N GLU A 232 17.97 15.48 24.44
CA GLU A 232 18.83 16.63 24.75
C GLU A 232 20.25 16.18 25.11
N ASP A 233 21.22 17.01 24.73
CA ASP A 233 22.56 16.93 25.30
C ASP A 233 22.62 17.50 26.73
N ARG A 234 23.80 17.46 27.34
CA ARG A 234 24.02 17.96 28.71
C ARG A 234 23.75 19.46 28.91
N ASN A 235 23.65 20.22 27.83
CA ASN A 235 23.38 21.64 27.83
C ASN A 235 21.92 21.96 27.47
N GLY A 236 21.06 20.95 27.32
CA GLY A 236 19.66 21.13 26.92
C GLY A 236 19.48 21.40 25.42
N ASN A 237 20.49 21.12 24.58
CA ASN A 237 20.32 21.29 23.14
C ASN A 237 19.84 19.99 22.49
N ARG A 238 18.87 20.10 21.58
CA ARG A 238 18.33 18.96 20.83
C ARG A 238 19.42 18.19 20.07
N ILE A 239 19.38 16.87 20.21
CA ILE A 239 20.16 15.90 19.47
C ILE A 239 19.24 14.83 18.88
N VAL A 240 19.67 14.23 17.80
CA VAL A 240 18.97 13.11 17.15
C VAL A 240 19.80 11.86 17.37
N LEU A 241 19.19 10.85 17.98
CA LEU A 241 19.78 9.54 18.17
C LEU A 241 19.30 8.64 17.04
N ALA A 242 20.21 8.09 16.25
CA ALA A 242 19.85 7.15 15.20
C ALA A 242 20.55 5.81 15.44
N SER A 243 19.77 4.73 15.51
CA SER A 243 20.33 3.39 15.63
C SER A 243 20.48 2.77 14.25
N ASP A 244 21.70 2.31 13.98
CA ASP A 244 22.10 1.59 12.78
C ASP A 244 22.39 0.14 13.14
N ARG A 245 21.91 -0.80 12.32
CA ARG A 245 22.07 -2.25 12.61
C ARG A 245 23.48 -2.75 12.38
N ASP A 246 24.23 -2.08 11.51
CA ASP A 246 25.56 -2.48 11.09
C ASP A 246 26.64 -1.76 11.92
N PHE A 247 26.38 -0.50 12.29
CA PHE A 247 27.36 0.38 12.94
C PHE A 247 26.98 0.84 14.36
N GLY A 248 25.76 0.57 14.83
CA GLY A 248 25.31 0.93 16.18
C GLY A 248 24.76 2.35 16.29
N LEU A 249 25.10 3.07 17.37
CA LEU A 249 24.49 4.37 17.66
C LEU A 249 25.22 5.52 16.99
N PHE A 250 24.48 6.34 16.24
CA PHE A 250 24.88 7.65 15.77
C PHE A 250 24.17 8.74 16.57
N ILE A 251 24.87 9.86 16.77
CA ILE A 251 24.32 11.04 17.45
C ILE A 251 24.54 12.22 16.52
N PHE A 252 23.44 12.83 16.08
CA PHE A 252 23.43 13.97 15.17
C PHE A 252 22.93 15.23 15.85
N ARG A 253 23.26 16.36 15.23
CA ARG A 253 22.61 17.65 15.46
C ARG A 253 22.18 18.19 14.11
N TYR A 254 20.92 18.57 13.97
CA TYR A 254 20.46 19.28 12.79
C TYR A 254 21.09 20.68 12.76
N THR A 255 21.65 21.05 11.61
CA THR A 255 22.36 22.33 11.42
C THR A 255 21.72 23.25 10.39
N GLY A 256 20.60 22.82 9.78
CA GLY A 256 19.86 23.63 8.83
C GLY A 256 19.02 24.70 9.53
N PRO A 257 18.36 25.58 8.76
CA PRO A 257 17.43 26.55 9.31
C PRO A 257 16.24 25.81 9.95
N ILE A 258 15.78 26.34 11.09
CA ILE A 258 14.51 25.93 11.70
C ILE A 258 13.40 26.73 10.97
N PRO A 259 12.39 26.06 10.39
CA PRO A 259 11.26 26.72 9.73
C PRO A 259 10.46 27.66 10.65
#